data_AF-A0A956HQU5-F1
#
_entry.id   AF-A0A956HQU5-F1
#
_cell.length_a   1.000
_cell.length_b   1.000
_cell.length_c   1.000
_cell.angle_alpha   90.00
_cell.angle_beta   90.00
_cell.angle_gamma   90.00
#
_symmetry.space_group_name_H-M   'P 1'
#
loop_
_entity.id
_entity.type
_entity.pdbx_description
1 polymer ?
#
loop_
_entity_poly.entity_id
_entity_poly.type
_entity_poly.pdbx_seq_one_letter_code
_entity_poly.pdbx_strand_id
1 'polypeptide(L)'
;MLALELEAVIDFGGVLTWLVEFAAVEPGVRCEVIEHMGGAVQAAVLDRGRARVIVTQAGGYVPRDFGSLLVLGSGRDLTGALRRLPARRVFTHALPLAAVLLRRAVEQALEVAEAYGRARVADQLVDIGLALNLERDPRRVLELILSKAREITCADAGSIYTVKGAGGERRLRLSIAQNDSRHADYTEFTIPVSETSIVGASVLSGKIINLTDLYSDAGRTALGRTFTHDRSLDERFGYQTRSMLTVPMRTPGGEVIGAFQLINAKRDRLPLRAADDFDRRVTCFSDQDERLCSSLATQGAVALENASLYREIQALFRGFVRASVLAIEQRDPTTSGHSQRVADLTVAIARQLDRDDSPRFERVRFTVDQLREIEYAGLLHDFGKV
;
A
#
# COMPACT_ATOMS: atom_id res chain seq x y z
N MET A 1 5.35 38.30 11.21
CA MET A 1 4.77 39.65 11.03
C MET A 1 4.78 39.93 9.54
N LEU A 2 3.74 39.47 8.82
CA LEU A 2 3.59 39.66 7.37
C LEU A 2 3.38 41.16 7.11
N ALA A 3 4.27 41.78 6.37
CA ALA A 3 4.27 43.21 6.08
C ALA A 3 3.34 43.53 4.90
N LEU A 4 2.06 43.20 5.03
CA LEU A 4 1.00 43.76 4.22
C LEU A 4 0.02 44.42 5.19
N GLU A 5 -0.06 45.74 5.13
CA GLU A 5 -0.99 46.56 5.89
C GLU A 5 -2.39 45.94 5.79
N LEU A 6 -3.05 45.80 6.94
CA LEU A 6 -4.35 45.11 7.13
C LEU A 6 -5.51 45.65 6.26
N GLU A 7 -5.27 46.66 5.42
CA GLU A 7 -6.26 47.41 4.63
C GLU A 7 -5.99 47.41 3.11
N ALA A 8 -4.91 46.79 2.61
CA ALA A 8 -4.62 46.79 1.17
C ALA A 8 -5.57 45.87 0.38
N VAL A 9 -6.25 46.45 -0.60
CA VAL A 9 -7.07 45.78 -1.62
C VAL A 9 -6.15 44.99 -2.56
N ILE A 10 -6.19 43.67 -2.50
CA ILE A 10 -5.30 42.79 -3.26
C ILE A 10 -5.99 42.29 -4.54
N ASP A 11 -5.38 42.49 -5.70
CA ASP A 11 -5.75 41.85 -6.96
C ASP A 11 -5.24 40.40 -7.01
N PHE A 12 -5.50 39.64 -8.08
CA PHE A 12 -5.06 38.25 -8.14
C PHE A 12 -3.52 38.13 -8.14
N GLY A 13 -2.80 39.11 -8.70
CA GLY A 13 -1.34 39.15 -8.67
C GLY A 13 -0.79 39.24 -7.24
N GLY A 14 -1.32 40.17 -6.44
CA GLY A 14 -0.93 40.30 -5.05
C GLY A 14 -1.36 39.10 -4.18
N VAL A 15 -2.45 38.39 -4.55
CA VAL A 15 -2.83 37.13 -3.88
C VAL A 15 -1.73 36.10 -4.05
N LEU A 16 -1.18 35.95 -5.25
CA LEU A 16 -0.12 34.97 -5.52
C LEU A 16 1.15 35.27 -4.72
N THR A 17 1.56 36.54 -4.66
CA THR A 17 2.67 36.99 -3.80
C THR A 17 2.39 36.66 -2.34
N TRP A 18 1.20 36.98 -1.85
CA TRP A 18 0.79 36.70 -0.48
C TRP A 18 0.81 35.19 -0.16
N LEU A 19 0.39 34.34 -1.09
CA LEU A 19 0.40 32.88 -0.91
C LEU A 19 1.81 32.30 -0.75
N VAL A 20 2.79 32.84 -1.47
CA VAL A 20 4.19 32.45 -1.35
C VAL A 20 4.73 32.85 0.03
N GLU A 21 4.44 34.08 0.47
CA GLU A 21 4.84 34.56 1.81
C GLU A 21 4.15 33.77 2.93
N PHE A 22 2.86 33.46 2.77
CA PHE A 22 2.09 32.63 3.68
C PHE A 22 2.73 31.25 3.84
N ALA A 23 3.04 30.56 2.73
CA ALA A 23 3.67 29.25 2.80
C ALA A 23 5.09 29.27 3.39
N ALA A 24 5.81 30.40 3.29
CA ALA A 24 7.12 30.54 3.90
C ALA A 24 7.08 30.62 5.43
N VAL A 25 5.97 31.10 6.01
CA VAL A 25 5.80 31.26 7.46
C VAL A 25 4.89 30.21 8.09
N GLU A 26 4.03 29.57 7.30
CA GLU A 26 3.08 28.57 7.77
C GLU A 26 3.73 27.16 7.78
N PRO A 27 3.87 26.52 8.95
CA PRO A 27 4.54 25.24 9.06
C PRO A 27 3.89 24.14 8.19
N GLY A 28 4.70 23.46 7.38
CA GLY A 28 4.27 22.30 6.59
C GLY A 28 3.46 22.63 5.33
N VAL A 29 3.30 23.90 4.99
CA VAL A 29 2.67 24.34 3.74
C VAL A 29 3.75 24.58 2.68
N ARG A 30 3.57 24.01 1.49
CA ARG A 30 4.37 24.34 0.30
C ARG A 30 3.49 25.05 -0.71
N CYS A 31 4.02 26.09 -1.34
CA CYS A 31 3.35 26.81 -2.42
C CYS A 31 4.13 26.63 -3.73
N GLU A 32 3.43 26.21 -4.78
CA GLU A 32 3.92 26.14 -6.15
C GLU A 32 3.04 27.03 -7.04
N VAL A 33 3.65 28.00 -7.71
CA VAL A 33 2.93 28.89 -8.63
C VAL A 33 2.94 28.27 -10.03
N ILE A 34 1.76 28.14 -10.64
CA ILE A 34 1.61 27.56 -11.98
C ILE A 34 1.52 28.68 -13.01
N GLU A 35 2.55 28.76 -13.86
CA GLU A 35 2.64 29.65 -15.01
C GLU A 35 2.23 28.94 -16.31
N HIS A 36 1.45 29.61 -17.17
CA HIS A 36 1.14 29.08 -18.51
C HIS A 36 2.18 29.58 -19.54
N MET A 37 2.42 28.78 -20.58
CA MET A 37 3.15 29.20 -21.80
C MET A 37 2.55 30.52 -22.32
N GLY A 38 3.27 31.62 -22.15
CA GLY A 38 2.81 32.99 -22.37
C GLY A 38 3.09 33.97 -21.22
N GLY A 39 3.54 33.49 -20.04
CA GLY A 39 4.03 34.32 -18.93
C GLY A 39 2.95 34.85 -17.98
N ALA A 40 1.68 34.49 -18.18
CA ALA A 40 0.59 34.85 -17.26
C ALA A 40 0.34 33.73 -16.23
N VAL A 41 0.49 34.06 -14.94
CA VAL A 41 0.18 33.14 -13.83
C VAL A 41 -1.33 32.88 -13.76
N GLN A 42 -1.74 31.62 -13.65
CA GLN A 42 -3.18 31.27 -13.59
C GLN A 42 -3.63 30.65 -12.27
N ALA A 43 -2.72 30.08 -11.50
CA ALA A 43 -3.05 29.44 -10.23
C ALA A 43 -1.83 29.32 -9.31
N ALA A 44 -2.10 29.09 -8.03
CA ALA A 44 -1.15 28.57 -7.07
C ALA A 44 -1.67 27.26 -6.48
N VAL A 45 -0.75 26.35 -6.20
CA VAL A 45 -1.00 25.08 -5.51
C VAL A 45 -0.39 25.17 -4.13
N LEU A 46 -1.23 25.00 -3.12
CA LEU A 46 -0.80 24.85 -1.74
C LEU A 46 -0.93 23.39 -1.36
N ASP A 47 0.19 22.77 -1.00
CA ASP A 47 0.25 21.41 -0.51
C ASP A 47 0.60 21.42 0.98
N ARG A 48 -0.29 20.88 1.83
CA ARG A 48 -0.02 20.55 3.25
C ARG A 48 -0.21 19.05 3.43
N GLY A 49 0.89 18.29 3.44
CA GLY A 49 0.81 16.82 3.31
C GLY A 49 0.29 16.42 1.91
N ARG A 50 -0.86 15.71 1.84
CA ARG A 50 -1.60 15.49 0.56
C ARG A 50 -2.83 16.37 0.41
N ALA A 51 -3.09 17.27 1.36
CA ALA A 51 -4.14 18.25 1.19
C ALA A 51 -3.67 19.26 0.15
N ARG A 52 -4.23 19.13 -1.04
CA ARG A 52 -3.96 20.00 -2.17
C ARG A 52 -5.07 21.02 -2.30
N VAL A 53 -4.73 22.27 -2.07
CA VAL A 53 -5.61 23.42 -2.32
C VAL A 53 -5.10 24.14 -3.55
N ILE A 54 -6.02 24.38 -4.49
CA ILE A 54 -5.70 25.14 -5.69
C ILE A 54 -6.36 26.49 -5.57
N VAL A 55 -5.58 27.55 -5.68
CA VAL A 55 -6.06 28.92 -5.68
C VAL A 55 -6.00 29.44 -7.11
N THR A 56 -7.14 29.81 -7.68
CA THR A 56 -7.21 30.32 -9.06
C THR A 56 -8.20 31.48 -9.15
N GLN A 57 -8.10 32.25 -10.22
CA GLN A 57 -9.09 33.26 -10.55
C GLN A 57 -10.30 32.65 -11.27
N ALA A 58 -11.44 33.33 -11.25
CA ALA A 58 -12.63 32.89 -11.98
C ALA A 58 -12.33 32.76 -13.49
N GLY A 59 -12.64 31.58 -14.06
CA GLY A 59 -12.29 31.25 -15.44
C GLY A 59 -10.85 30.75 -15.65
N GLY A 60 -10.04 30.68 -14.58
CA GLY A 60 -8.69 30.14 -14.59
C GLY A 60 -8.62 28.62 -14.61
N TYR A 61 -7.39 28.11 -14.54
CA TYR A 61 -7.08 26.69 -14.60
C TYR A 61 -7.66 25.92 -13.41
N VAL A 62 -8.41 24.86 -13.70
CA VAL A 62 -8.94 23.92 -12.70
C VAL A 62 -8.53 22.50 -13.07
N PRO A 63 -7.65 21.84 -12.29
CA PRO A 63 -7.33 20.44 -12.50
C PRO A 63 -8.53 19.53 -12.30
N ARG A 64 -8.43 18.32 -12.88
CA ARG A 64 -9.42 17.26 -12.63
C ARG A 64 -9.35 16.67 -11.22
N ASP A 65 -8.19 16.73 -10.57
CA ASP A 65 -7.97 16.19 -9.23
C ASP A 65 -7.43 17.28 -8.29
N PHE A 66 -8.21 17.60 -7.25
CA PHE A 66 -7.87 18.56 -6.20
C PHE A 66 -8.57 18.18 -4.89
N GLY A 67 -7.95 18.52 -3.76
CA GLY A 67 -8.55 18.37 -2.42
C GLY A 67 -9.61 19.44 -2.20
N SER A 68 -9.22 20.70 -2.35
CA SER A 68 -10.09 21.87 -2.36
C SER A 68 -9.68 22.84 -3.47
N LEU A 69 -10.62 23.65 -3.94
CA LEU A 69 -10.40 24.70 -4.92
C LEU A 69 -10.90 26.03 -4.36
N LEU A 70 -10.03 27.03 -4.29
CA LEU A 70 -10.36 28.39 -3.92
C LEU A 70 -10.38 29.25 -5.20
N VAL A 71 -11.57 29.72 -5.57
CA VAL A 71 -11.77 30.56 -6.76
C VAL A 71 -11.99 32.01 -6.32
N LEU A 72 -11.21 32.92 -6.89
CA LEU A 72 -11.24 34.35 -6.60
C LEU A 72 -11.72 35.13 -7.82
N GLY A 73 -12.62 36.10 -7.66
CA GLY A 73 -13.10 36.87 -8.82
C GLY A 73 -14.22 37.85 -8.50
N SER A 74 -14.78 38.51 -9.51
CA SER A 74 -15.94 39.40 -9.31
C SER A 74 -17.24 38.59 -9.14
N GLY A 75 -18.29 39.21 -8.58
CA GLY A 75 -19.55 38.51 -8.31
C GLY A 75 -20.21 37.85 -9.52
N ARG A 76 -20.08 38.44 -10.73
CA ARG A 76 -20.59 37.83 -11.97
C ARG A 76 -19.74 36.63 -12.40
N ASP A 77 -18.42 36.71 -12.24
CA ASP A 77 -17.49 35.65 -12.65
C ASP A 77 -17.58 34.42 -11.75
N LEU A 78 -17.73 34.63 -10.43
CA LEU A 78 -17.92 33.57 -9.44
C LEU A 78 -19.22 32.77 -9.68
N THR A 79 -20.29 33.46 -10.07
CA THR A 79 -21.57 32.81 -10.42
C THR A 79 -21.39 31.85 -11.61
N GLY A 80 -20.57 32.24 -12.60
CA GLY A 80 -20.22 31.39 -13.74
C GLY A 80 -19.35 30.19 -13.33
N ALA A 81 -18.38 30.39 -12.44
CA ALA A 81 -17.52 29.33 -11.93
C ALA A 81 -18.30 28.27 -11.13
N LEU A 82 -19.20 28.69 -10.24
CA LEU A 82 -20.02 27.78 -9.41
C LEU A 82 -20.95 26.87 -10.24
N ARG A 83 -21.43 27.34 -11.40
CA ARG A 83 -22.25 26.50 -12.30
C ARG A 83 -21.48 25.36 -12.96
N ARG A 84 -20.16 25.48 -13.08
CA ARG A 84 -19.31 24.53 -13.82
C ARG A 84 -18.56 23.55 -12.93
N LEU A 85 -18.52 23.79 -11.62
CA LEU A 85 -17.63 23.10 -10.68
C LEU A 85 -18.41 22.36 -9.58
N PRO A 86 -17.89 21.23 -9.06
CA PRO A 86 -18.57 20.46 -8.03
C PRO A 86 -18.61 21.22 -6.69
N ALA A 87 -19.81 21.54 -6.20
CA ALA A 87 -20.03 22.47 -5.08
C ALA A 87 -19.38 22.07 -3.72
N ARG A 88 -19.08 20.80 -3.48
CA ARG A 88 -18.65 20.31 -2.15
C ARG A 88 -17.20 20.62 -1.78
N ARG A 89 -16.36 21.03 -2.73
CA ARG A 89 -14.91 21.24 -2.52
C ARG A 89 -14.42 22.58 -3.08
N VAL A 90 -15.36 23.46 -3.44
CA VAL A 90 -15.08 24.72 -4.12
C VAL A 90 -15.49 25.86 -3.20
N PHE A 91 -14.52 26.67 -2.84
CA PHE A 91 -14.67 27.91 -2.08
C PHE A 91 -14.59 29.07 -3.04
N THR A 92 -15.43 30.08 -2.86
CA THR A 92 -15.45 31.27 -3.72
C THR A 92 -15.40 32.52 -2.88
N HIS A 93 -14.46 33.41 -3.20
CA HIS A 93 -14.36 34.71 -2.54
C HIS A 93 -14.29 35.84 -3.57
N ALA A 94 -14.99 36.93 -3.27
CA ALA A 94 -14.98 38.11 -4.13
C ALA A 94 -13.66 38.84 -4.00
N LEU A 95 -13.06 39.21 -5.14
CA LEU A 95 -11.99 40.21 -5.18
C LEU A 95 -12.60 41.62 -5.26
N PRO A 96 -11.92 42.63 -4.70
CA PRO A 96 -10.69 42.54 -3.91
C PRO A 96 -10.93 41.94 -2.52
N LEU A 97 -9.98 41.17 -2.00
CA LEU A 97 -10.10 40.47 -0.72
C LEU A 97 -9.05 40.98 0.28
N ALA A 98 -9.48 41.31 1.50
CA ALA A 98 -8.56 41.66 2.58
C ALA A 98 -7.67 40.47 2.96
N ALA A 99 -6.40 40.72 3.32
CA ALA A 99 -5.43 39.68 3.67
C ALA A 99 -5.91 38.73 4.78
N VAL A 100 -6.66 39.25 5.77
CA VAL A 100 -7.25 38.44 6.85
C VAL A 100 -8.30 37.45 6.33
N LEU A 101 -9.13 37.89 5.37
CA LEU A 101 -10.14 37.02 4.76
C LEU A 101 -9.49 36.00 3.83
N LEU A 102 -8.44 36.39 3.09
CA LEU A 102 -7.66 35.48 2.27
C LEU A 102 -7.00 34.39 3.13
N ARG A 103 -6.39 34.77 4.26
CA ARG A 103 -5.81 33.82 5.21
C ARG A 103 -6.83 32.81 5.70
N ARG A 104 -7.98 33.29 6.21
CA ARG A 104 -9.05 32.39 6.67
C ARG A 104 -9.57 31.48 5.56
N ALA A 105 -9.73 31.99 4.34
CA ALA A 105 -10.19 31.20 3.21
C ALA A 105 -9.21 30.07 2.85
N VAL A 106 -7.91 30.38 2.86
CA VAL A 106 -6.84 29.41 2.60
C VAL A 106 -6.77 28.37 3.71
N GLU A 107 -6.78 28.79 4.98
CA GLU A 107 -6.79 27.89 6.14
C GLU A 107 -7.98 26.93 6.11
N GLN A 108 -9.19 27.46 5.86
CA GLN A 108 -10.41 26.66 5.74
C GLN A 108 -10.34 25.69 4.55
N ALA A 109 -9.81 26.12 3.41
CA ALA A 109 -9.65 25.26 2.25
C ALA A 109 -8.65 24.11 2.52
N LEU A 110 -7.57 24.39 3.25
CA LEU A 110 -6.58 23.39 3.68
C LEU A 110 -7.20 22.39 4.64
N GLU A 111 -7.92 22.85 5.66
CA GLU A 111 -8.61 21.97 6.62
C GLU A 111 -9.63 21.05 5.95
N VAL A 112 -10.41 21.58 5.00
CA VAL A 112 -11.38 20.76 4.24
C VAL A 112 -10.68 19.78 3.31
N ALA A 113 -9.59 20.17 2.66
CA ALA A 113 -8.80 19.27 1.83
C ALA A 113 -8.20 18.12 2.67
N GLU A 114 -7.73 18.40 3.89
CA GLU A 114 -7.25 17.39 4.83
C GLU A 114 -8.36 16.46 5.34
N ALA A 115 -9.50 17.02 5.73
CA ALA A 115 -10.65 16.24 6.19
C ALA A 115 -11.13 15.29 5.10
N TYR A 116 -11.23 15.78 3.86
CA TYR A 116 -11.59 14.95 2.71
C TYR A 116 -10.53 13.88 2.42
N GLY A 117 -9.25 14.22 2.49
CA GLY A 117 -8.15 13.27 2.36
C GLY A 117 -8.22 12.15 3.40
N ARG A 118 -8.54 12.48 4.67
CA ARG A 118 -8.72 11.49 5.75
C ARG A 118 -9.93 10.59 5.51
N ALA A 119 -11.07 11.17 5.13
CA ALA A 119 -12.28 10.40 4.83
C ALA A 119 -12.05 9.41 3.68
N ARG A 120 -11.39 9.86 2.61
CA ARG A 120 -11.05 9.01 1.46
C ARG A 120 -10.15 7.83 1.86
N VAL A 121 -9.16 8.05 2.72
CA VAL A 121 -8.30 6.97 3.23
C VAL A 121 -9.12 5.98 4.06
N ALA A 122 -10.03 6.46 4.90
CA ALA A 122 -10.89 5.60 5.69
C ALA A 122 -11.78 4.71 4.80
N ASP A 123 -12.44 5.29 3.80
CA ASP A 123 -13.27 4.54 2.84
C ASP A 123 -12.43 3.48 2.10
N GLN A 124 -11.23 3.86 1.64
CA GLN A 124 -10.31 2.91 0.99
C GLN A 124 -9.89 1.76 1.92
N LEU A 125 -9.63 2.02 3.19
CA LEU A 125 -9.29 0.99 4.17
C LEU A 125 -10.47 0.06 4.47
N VAL A 126 -11.71 0.59 4.47
CA VAL A 126 -12.92 -0.21 4.63
C VAL A 126 -13.12 -1.13 3.42
N ASP A 127 -13.01 -0.61 2.20
CA ASP A 127 -13.13 -1.39 0.98
C ASP A 127 -12.08 -2.51 0.91
N ILE A 128 -10.84 -2.20 1.28
CA ILE A 128 -9.76 -3.18 1.36
C ILE A 128 -10.10 -4.21 2.44
N GLY A 129 -10.47 -3.78 3.65
CA GLY A 129 -10.83 -4.68 4.75
C GLY A 129 -11.98 -5.64 4.38
N LEU A 130 -12.97 -5.19 3.61
CA LEU A 130 -14.05 -6.05 3.11
C LEU A 130 -13.54 -7.06 2.09
N ALA A 131 -12.74 -6.61 1.11
CA ALA A 131 -12.17 -7.48 0.09
C ALA A 131 -11.24 -8.55 0.69
N LEU A 132 -10.53 -8.20 1.76
CA LEU A 132 -9.66 -9.12 2.51
C LEU A 132 -10.43 -10.19 3.27
N ASN A 133 -11.59 -9.87 3.85
CA ASN A 133 -12.39 -10.86 4.59
C ASN A 133 -12.95 -11.98 3.71
N LEU A 134 -13.12 -11.72 2.40
CA LEU A 134 -13.64 -12.70 1.46
C LEU A 134 -12.55 -13.66 0.96
N GLU A 135 -11.28 -13.25 1.00
CA GLU A 135 -10.16 -14.02 0.49
C GLU A 135 -9.57 -14.93 1.58
N ARG A 136 -9.56 -16.23 1.31
CA ARG A 136 -9.06 -17.24 2.26
C ARG A 136 -7.60 -17.58 2.01
N ASP A 137 -7.07 -17.26 0.83
CA ASP A 137 -5.67 -17.48 0.51
C ASP A 137 -4.82 -16.28 1.01
N PRO A 138 -3.93 -16.48 2.01
CA PRO A 138 -3.08 -15.41 2.52
C PRO A 138 -2.20 -14.78 1.45
N ARG A 139 -1.80 -15.54 0.42
CA ARG A 139 -0.98 -15.00 -0.66
C ARG A 139 -1.78 -14.00 -1.49
N ARG A 140 -3.01 -14.33 -1.86
CA ARG A 140 -3.91 -13.44 -2.61
C ARG A 140 -4.28 -12.19 -1.80
N VAL A 141 -4.50 -12.34 -0.50
CA VAL A 141 -4.69 -11.20 0.43
C VAL A 141 -3.52 -10.22 0.32
N LEU A 142 -2.29 -10.71 0.41
CA LEU A 142 -1.10 -9.85 0.33
C LEU A 142 -0.91 -9.25 -1.07
N GLU A 143 -1.22 -10.00 -2.14
CA GLU A 143 -1.19 -9.49 -3.52
C GLU A 143 -2.20 -8.34 -3.70
N LEU A 144 -3.39 -8.48 -3.14
CA LEU A 144 -4.42 -7.45 -3.16
C LEU A 144 -3.99 -6.21 -2.36
N ILE A 145 -3.44 -6.39 -1.15
CA ILE A 145 -2.91 -5.29 -0.33
C ILE A 145 -1.84 -4.52 -1.10
N LEU A 146 -0.89 -5.22 -1.71
CA LEU A 146 0.18 -4.58 -2.46
C LEU A 146 -0.34 -3.81 -3.67
N SER A 147 -1.29 -4.40 -4.41
CA SER A 147 -1.93 -3.74 -5.55
C SER A 147 -2.63 -2.46 -5.12
N LYS A 148 -3.42 -2.52 -4.04
CA LYS A 148 -4.19 -1.38 -3.53
C LYS A 148 -3.30 -0.30 -2.96
N ALA A 149 -2.27 -0.67 -2.22
CA ALA A 149 -1.29 0.29 -1.72
C ALA A 149 -0.61 1.03 -2.88
N ARG A 150 -0.15 0.33 -3.92
CA ARG A 150 0.44 0.96 -5.12
C ARG A 150 -0.54 1.89 -5.83
N GLU A 151 -1.80 1.46 -5.98
CA GLU A 151 -2.86 2.27 -6.60
C GLU A 151 -3.13 3.59 -5.86
N ILE A 152 -3.17 3.53 -4.52
CA ILE A 152 -3.50 4.67 -3.65
C ILE A 152 -2.31 5.62 -3.50
N THR A 153 -1.10 5.08 -3.42
CA THR A 153 0.14 5.85 -3.27
C THR A 153 0.73 6.29 -4.62
N CYS A 154 0.17 5.81 -5.73
CA CYS A 154 0.74 5.93 -7.07
C CYS A 154 2.19 5.42 -7.16
N ALA A 155 2.54 4.40 -6.37
CA ALA A 155 3.85 3.77 -6.42
C ALA A 155 4.00 2.92 -7.67
N ASP A 156 5.12 3.07 -8.36
CA ASP A 156 5.39 2.33 -9.59
C ASP A 156 5.61 0.84 -9.34
N ALA A 157 6.23 0.49 -8.22
CA ALA A 157 6.48 -0.88 -7.83
C ALA A 157 6.30 -1.11 -6.33
N GLY A 158 6.22 -2.37 -5.94
CA GLY A 158 6.20 -2.74 -4.54
C GLY A 158 6.52 -4.21 -4.32
N SER A 159 6.83 -4.56 -3.08
CA SER A 159 7.22 -5.89 -2.66
C SER A 159 6.83 -6.19 -1.22
N ILE A 160 6.61 -7.47 -0.91
CA ILE A 160 6.36 -7.97 0.44
C ILE A 160 7.38 -9.03 0.78
N TYR A 161 8.09 -8.82 1.88
CA TYR A 161 9.05 -9.74 2.46
C TYR A 161 8.46 -10.39 3.70
N THR A 162 8.64 -11.70 3.82
CA THR A 162 8.24 -12.47 5.01
C THR A 162 9.48 -12.98 5.72
N VAL A 163 9.49 -12.88 7.05
CA VAL A 163 10.56 -13.45 7.88
C VAL A 163 10.41 -14.98 7.90
N LYS A 164 11.53 -15.68 7.74
CA LYS A 164 11.66 -17.14 7.84
C LYS A 164 12.78 -17.50 8.81
N GLY A 165 12.60 -18.61 9.51
CA GLY A 165 13.53 -19.08 10.54
C GLY A 165 13.31 -18.40 11.90
N ALA A 166 14.00 -18.91 12.92
CA ALA A 166 13.97 -18.38 14.29
C ALA A 166 15.38 -17.97 14.73
N GLY A 167 15.48 -17.04 15.68
CA GLY A 167 16.77 -16.64 16.27
C GLY A 167 17.70 -15.86 15.32
N GLY A 168 18.99 -16.24 15.31
CA GLY A 168 20.04 -15.59 14.51
C GLY A 168 20.04 -15.95 13.02
N GLU A 169 19.24 -16.93 12.61
CA GLU A 169 19.16 -17.40 11.21
C GLU A 169 17.98 -16.78 10.44
N ARG A 170 17.38 -15.70 10.97
CA ARG A 170 16.24 -15.05 10.31
C ARG A 170 16.63 -14.53 8.93
N ARG A 171 15.88 -14.99 7.92
CA ARG A 171 16.01 -14.52 6.53
C ARG A 171 14.71 -13.88 6.08
N LEU A 172 14.82 -12.84 5.26
CA LEU A 172 13.70 -12.23 4.56
C LEU A 172 13.55 -12.92 3.22
N ARG A 173 12.38 -13.49 3.00
CA ARG A 173 11.99 -14.09 1.74
C ARG A 173 11.08 -13.13 1.00
N LEU A 174 11.47 -12.74 -0.21
CA LEU A 174 10.61 -11.97 -1.10
C LEU A 174 9.42 -12.86 -1.51
N SER A 175 8.24 -12.55 -0.98
CA SER A 175 7.04 -13.36 -1.19
C SER A 175 6.21 -12.89 -2.39
N ILE A 176 6.14 -11.59 -2.59
CA ILE A 176 5.35 -10.94 -3.65
C ILE A 176 6.13 -9.73 -4.15
N ALA A 177 6.11 -9.51 -5.46
CA ALA A 177 6.62 -8.30 -6.09
C ALA A 177 5.72 -7.93 -7.27
N GLN A 178 5.55 -6.63 -7.49
CA GLN A 178 4.74 -6.08 -8.58
C GLN A 178 5.38 -4.78 -9.09
N ASN A 179 5.27 -4.52 -10.39
CA ASN A 179 5.79 -3.32 -11.03
C ASN A 179 4.95 -2.99 -12.30
N ASP A 180 4.61 -1.71 -12.47
CA ASP A 180 3.81 -1.22 -13.61
C ASP A 180 4.64 -0.94 -14.86
N SER A 181 5.92 -0.61 -14.67
CA SER A 181 6.81 -0.12 -15.73
C SER A 181 7.72 -1.19 -16.32
N ARG A 182 8.06 -2.20 -15.54
CA ARG A 182 8.93 -3.30 -15.91
C ARG A 182 8.32 -4.61 -15.45
N HIS A 183 7.83 -5.40 -16.39
CA HIS A 183 7.44 -6.77 -16.13
C HIS A 183 8.70 -7.64 -16.18
N ALA A 184 9.15 -8.08 -15.01
CA ALA A 184 10.21 -9.06 -14.89
C ALA A 184 9.64 -10.31 -14.22
N ASP A 185 10.07 -11.48 -14.67
CA ASP A 185 9.81 -12.74 -13.97
C ASP A 185 10.57 -12.71 -12.65
N TYR A 186 9.85 -12.40 -11.57
CA TYR A 186 10.41 -12.37 -10.23
C TYR A 186 10.82 -13.78 -9.82
N THR A 187 12.11 -13.97 -9.56
CA THR A 187 12.60 -15.20 -8.93
C THR A 187 12.53 -15.02 -7.42
N GLU A 188 11.91 -15.94 -6.70
CA GLU A 188 11.90 -15.94 -5.23
C GLU A 188 13.35 -16.05 -4.72
N PHE A 189 13.76 -15.12 -3.85
CA PHE A 189 15.07 -15.14 -3.22
C PHE A 189 14.99 -14.80 -1.74
N THR A 190 16.06 -15.12 -1.01
CA THR A 190 16.16 -14.82 0.42
C THR A 190 17.41 -14.01 0.75
N ILE A 191 17.23 -12.98 1.56
CA ILE A 191 18.33 -12.16 2.09
C ILE A 191 18.38 -12.32 3.62
N PRO A 192 19.55 -12.17 4.26
CA PRO A 192 19.62 -12.14 5.72
C PRO A 192 18.85 -10.94 6.29
N VAL A 193 18.27 -11.10 7.47
CA VAL A 193 17.78 -9.94 8.25
C VAL A 193 19.00 -9.20 8.80
N SER A 194 19.38 -8.10 8.16
CA SER A 194 20.55 -7.30 8.52
C SER A 194 20.28 -5.81 8.36
N GLU A 195 21.06 -4.99 9.05
CA GLU A 195 20.98 -3.53 8.89
C GLU A 195 21.56 -3.02 7.56
N THR A 196 22.21 -3.88 6.79
CA THR A 196 22.81 -3.54 5.49
C THR A 196 21.78 -3.42 4.38
N SER A 197 20.62 -4.06 4.53
CA SER A 197 19.50 -3.92 3.59
C SER A 197 18.44 -2.99 4.18
N ILE A 198 17.80 -2.18 3.35
CA ILE A 198 16.75 -1.23 3.78
C ILE A 198 15.58 -2.00 4.42
N VAL A 199 15.18 -3.12 3.83
CA VAL A 199 14.12 -4.01 4.35
C VAL A 199 14.54 -4.64 5.67
N GLY A 200 15.76 -5.17 5.76
CA GLY A 200 16.28 -5.76 6.99
C GLY A 200 16.41 -4.76 8.12
N ALA A 201 16.85 -3.53 7.85
CA ALA A 201 16.92 -2.45 8.82
C ALA A 201 15.52 -2.05 9.34
N SER A 202 14.51 -1.99 8.46
CA SER A 202 13.13 -1.74 8.87
C SER A 202 12.59 -2.86 9.75
N VAL A 203 12.86 -4.12 9.39
CA VAL A 203 12.42 -5.29 10.17
C VAL A 203 13.09 -5.35 11.55
N LEU A 204 14.41 -5.11 11.62
CA LEU A 204 15.17 -5.12 12.88
C LEU A 204 14.76 -4.00 13.83
N SER A 205 14.65 -2.78 13.31
CA SER A 205 14.26 -1.62 14.12
C SER A 205 12.76 -1.60 14.42
N GLY A 206 11.96 -2.32 13.62
CA GLY A 206 10.52 -2.20 13.58
C GLY A 206 10.04 -0.80 13.18
N LYS A 207 10.90 0.08 12.64
CA LYS A 207 10.52 1.44 12.25
C LYS A 207 10.29 1.54 10.74
N ILE A 208 9.45 2.51 10.36
CA ILE A 208 9.27 2.91 8.97
C ILE A 208 10.56 3.57 8.48
N ILE A 209 10.95 3.24 7.24
CA ILE A 209 12.06 3.89 6.53
C ILE A 209 11.49 4.50 5.25
N ASN A 210 11.46 5.82 5.18
CA ASN A 210 11.03 6.58 4.00
C ASN A 210 12.24 7.34 3.44
N LEU A 211 12.65 6.97 2.23
CA LEU A 211 13.77 7.54 1.49
C LEU A 211 13.21 8.32 0.32
N THR A 212 13.51 9.62 0.27
CA THR A 212 12.92 10.53 -0.71
C THR A 212 13.62 10.46 -2.07
N ASP A 213 14.93 10.22 -2.08
CA ASP A 213 15.72 9.91 -3.26
C ASP A 213 17.05 9.23 -2.89
N LEU A 214 17.18 7.97 -3.29
CA LEU A 214 18.36 7.10 -3.12
C LEU A 214 19.61 7.60 -3.87
N TYR A 215 19.45 8.51 -4.82
CA TYR A 215 20.56 9.11 -5.57
C TYR A 215 21.08 10.41 -4.95
N SER A 216 20.43 10.88 -3.88
CA SER A 216 20.85 12.06 -3.12
C SER A 216 21.26 11.69 -1.70
N ASP A 217 22.30 12.32 -1.15
CA ASP A 217 22.77 12.02 0.22
C ASP A 217 21.74 12.38 1.28
N ALA A 218 21.04 13.50 1.11
CA ALA A 218 19.97 13.93 2.00
C ALA A 218 18.76 12.97 1.92
N GLY A 219 18.36 12.56 0.71
CA GLY A 219 17.19 11.74 0.50
C GLY A 219 17.37 10.25 0.82
N ARG A 220 18.61 9.76 0.87
CA ARG A 220 18.93 8.37 1.24
C ARG A 220 19.26 8.19 2.72
N THR A 221 19.02 9.21 3.54
CA THR A 221 19.28 9.18 4.98
C THR A 221 17.97 9.11 5.77
N ALA A 222 17.84 8.10 6.63
CA ALA A 222 16.70 7.94 7.53
C ALA A 222 17.17 7.30 8.86
N LEU A 223 16.48 7.59 9.96
CA LEU A 223 16.82 7.08 11.29
C LEU A 223 18.29 7.37 11.71
N GLY A 224 18.84 8.50 11.28
CA GLY A 224 20.23 8.89 11.55
C GLY A 224 21.28 8.08 10.78
N ARG A 225 20.89 7.39 9.70
CA ARG A 225 21.76 6.53 8.90
C ARG A 225 21.56 6.75 7.42
N THR A 226 22.64 6.65 6.66
CA THR A 226 22.65 6.75 5.20
C THR A 226 22.62 5.35 4.61
N PHE A 227 21.64 5.09 3.73
CA PHE A 227 21.46 3.80 3.09
C PHE A 227 22.17 3.74 1.73
N THR A 228 22.57 2.53 1.36
CA THR A 228 23.04 2.20 0.02
C THR A 228 22.11 1.17 -0.60
N HIS A 229 21.88 1.29 -1.91
CA HIS A 229 21.06 0.37 -2.69
C HIS A 229 21.93 -0.31 -3.74
N ASP A 230 21.80 -1.62 -3.86
CA ASP A 230 22.43 -2.40 -4.93
C ASP A 230 21.70 -2.13 -6.26
N ARG A 231 22.39 -1.44 -7.17
CA ARG A 231 21.86 -1.00 -8.47
C ARG A 231 21.93 -2.07 -9.56
N SER A 232 22.46 -3.26 -9.28
CA SER A 232 22.60 -4.31 -10.30
C SER A 232 21.25 -4.71 -10.93
N LEU A 233 20.17 -4.71 -10.14
CA LEU A 233 18.81 -4.96 -10.64
C LEU A 233 18.27 -3.78 -11.46
N ASP A 234 18.50 -2.56 -10.99
CA ASP A 234 18.16 -1.32 -11.70
C ASP A 234 18.81 -1.31 -13.10
N GLU A 235 20.11 -1.57 -13.16
CA GLU A 235 20.91 -1.63 -14.40
C GLU A 235 20.41 -2.73 -15.34
N ARG A 236 20.14 -3.93 -14.80
CA ARG A 236 19.69 -5.08 -15.60
C ARG A 236 18.32 -4.85 -16.24
N PHE A 237 17.41 -4.16 -15.56
CA PHE A 237 16.04 -3.94 -16.03
C PHE A 237 15.80 -2.54 -16.61
N GLY A 238 16.84 -1.71 -16.73
CA GLY A 238 16.72 -0.33 -17.19
C GLY A 238 15.74 0.45 -16.33
N TYR A 239 15.86 0.31 -15.01
CA TYR A 239 15.02 0.89 -13.98
C TYR A 239 15.86 1.76 -13.04
N GLN A 240 15.24 2.70 -12.33
CA GLN A 240 15.95 3.51 -11.33
C GLN A 240 15.09 3.63 -10.08
N THR A 241 15.56 3.02 -8.99
CA THR A 241 14.93 3.08 -7.68
C THR A 241 15.32 4.40 -7.00
N ARG A 242 14.45 5.41 -7.10
CA ARG A 242 14.65 6.76 -6.55
C ARG A 242 14.04 6.87 -5.15
N SER A 243 12.71 6.91 -5.03
CA SER A 243 12.04 6.99 -3.74
C SER A 243 11.61 5.61 -3.24
N MET A 244 11.62 5.42 -1.93
CA MET A 244 11.32 4.13 -1.32
C MET A 244 10.67 4.29 0.05
N LEU A 245 9.54 3.61 0.26
CA LEU A 245 8.86 3.53 1.55
C LEU A 245 8.85 2.07 2.01
N THR A 246 9.51 1.79 3.13
CA THR A 246 9.57 0.45 3.73
C THR A 246 8.91 0.49 5.11
N VAL A 247 7.88 -0.35 5.27
CA VAL A 247 7.03 -0.41 6.45
C VAL A 247 7.07 -1.81 7.03
N PRO A 248 7.39 -1.97 8.33
CA PRO A 248 7.43 -3.29 8.94
C PRO A 248 6.00 -3.81 9.17
N MET A 249 5.82 -5.11 8.94
CA MET A 249 4.56 -5.81 9.20
C MET A 249 4.59 -6.36 10.62
N ARG A 250 3.82 -5.73 11.51
CA ARG A 250 3.75 -6.06 12.93
C ARG A 250 2.45 -6.77 13.27
N THR A 251 2.55 -7.90 13.98
CA THR A 251 1.38 -8.58 14.55
C THR A 251 0.81 -7.77 15.73
N PRO A 252 -0.44 -8.04 16.16
CA PRO A 252 -0.99 -7.47 17.38
C PRO A 252 -0.15 -7.78 18.64
N GLY A 253 0.55 -8.92 18.64
CA GLY A 253 1.53 -9.29 19.68
C GLY A 253 2.84 -8.49 19.65
N GLY A 254 3.02 -7.60 18.67
CA GLY A 254 4.19 -6.74 18.52
C GLY A 254 5.37 -7.37 17.76
N GLU A 255 5.22 -8.59 17.25
CA GLU A 255 6.25 -9.28 16.47
C GLU A 255 6.32 -8.73 15.04
N VAL A 256 7.53 -8.47 14.54
CA VAL A 256 7.74 -8.09 13.13
C VAL A 256 7.93 -9.35 12.28
N ILE A 257 6.90 -9.72 11.53
CA ILE A 257 6.86 -10.95 10.72
C ILE A 257 7.25 -10.74 9.25
N GLY A 258 7.55 -9.49 8.88
CA GLY A 258 7.87 -9.13 7.51
C GLY A 258 8.01 -7.63 7.32
N ALA A 259 8.12 -7.23 6.06
CA ALA A 259 8.08 -5.84 5.67
C ALA A 259 7.41 -5.68 4.30
N PHE A 260 6.74 -4.56 4.18
CA PHE A 260 6.02 -4.08 3.02
C PHE A 260 6.82 -2.91 2.42
N GLN A 261 7.15 -2.96 1.14
CA GLN A 261 7.98 -1.93 0.50
C GLN A 261 7.32 -1.41 -0.77
N LEU A 262 7.29 -0.09 -0.93
CA LEU A 262 6.88 0.62 -2.14
C LEU A 262 8.07 1.37 -2.71
N ILE A 263 8.11 1.46 -4.05
CA ILE A 263 9.21 2.02 -4.80
C ILE A 263 8.64 2.99 -5.83
N ASN A 264 9.27 4.16 -5.92
CA ASN A 264 8.97 5.25 -6.85
C ASN A 264 7.51 5.72 -6.77
N ALA A 265 7.18 6.54 -5.79
CA ALA A 265 5.93 7.30 -5.83
C ALA A 265 5.92 8.20 -7.07
N LYS A 266 4.82 8.19 -7.84
CA LYS A 266 4.70 8.95 -9.09
C LYS A 266 3.74 10.13 -8.94
N ARG A 267 4.02 11.21 -9.66
CA ARG A 267 3.13 12.38 -9.78
C ARG A 267 1.84 12.05 -10.55
N ASP A 268 1.86 11.00 -11.35
CA ASP A 268 0.80 10.54 -12.24
C ASP A 268 0.87 9.00 -12.45
N ARG A 269 -0.15 8.42 -13.08
CA ARG A 269 -0.31 6.96 -13.18
C ARG A 269 0.42 6.30 -14.36
N LEU A 270 1.05 7.08 -15.25
CA LEU A 270 1.69 6.49 -16.41
C LEU A 270 2.90 5.63 -15.99
N PRO A 271 3.29 4.62 -16.77
CA PRO A 271 4.53 3.87 -16.52
C PRO A 271 5.77 4.75 -16.76
N LEU A 272 6.86 4.44 -16.07
CA LEU A 272 8.21 5.00 -16.23
C LEU A 272 8.94 4.21 -17.32
N ARG A 273 8.97 4.75 -18.54
CA ARG A 273 9.54 4.06 -19.71
C ARG A 273 10.92 4.63 -20.07
N ALA A 274 11.01 5.94 -20.18
CA ALA A 274 12.25 6.65 -20.51
C ALA A 274 13.09 6.94 -19.25
N ALA A 275 14.40 7.12 -19.41
CA ALA A 275 15.29 7.45 -18.30
C ALA A 275 14.92 8.78 -17.62
N ASP A 276 14.51 9.78 -18.40
CA ASP A 276 14.09 11.10 -17.93
C ASP A 276 12.73 11.07 -17.19
N ASP A 277 11.94 10.00 -17.32
CA ASP A 277 10.71 9.82 -16.54
C ASP A 277 11.03 9.74 -15.04
N PHE A 278 12.15 9.11 -14.67
CA PHE A 278 12.51 8.93 -13.26
C PHE A 278 12.81 10.27 -12.58
N ASP A 279 13.47 11.20 -13.27
CA ASP A 279 13.77 12.52 -12.71
C ASP A 279 12.53 13.44 -12.70
N ARG A 280 11.68 13.36 -13.72
CA ARG A 280 10.53 14.28 -13.86
C ARG A 280 9.27 13.84 -13.10
N ARG A 281 9.03 12.54 -13.02
CA ARG A 281 7.72 12.00 -12.60
C ARG A 281 7.78 11.31 -11.25
N VAL A 282 8.95 10.89 -10.78
CA VAL A 282 9.09 10.34 -9.41
C VAL A 282 9.06 11.48 -8.39
N THR A 283 8.44 11.21 -7.26
CA THR A 283 8.33 12.07 -6.09
C THR A 283 8.57 11.25 -4.82
N CYS A 284 8.55 11.90 -3.65
CA CYS A 284 8.64 11.22 -2.37
C CYS A 284 7.28 10.73 -1.86
N PHE A 285 7.31 9.73 -0.96
CA PHE A 285 6.16 9.32 -0.18
C PHE A 285 5.91 10.32 0.95
N SER A 286 4.64 10.63 1.19
CA SER A 286 4.20 11.57 2.23
C SER A 286 3.95 10.89 3.58
N ASP A 287 3.85 11.65 4.66
CA ASP A 287 3.46 11.10 5.98
C ASP A 287 2.09 10.39 5.94
N GLN A 288 1.20 10.81 5.04
CA GLN A 288 -0.08 10.14 4.84
C GLN A 288 0.10 8.78 4.16
N ASP A 289 1.06 8.65 3.24
CA ASP A 289 1.46 7.36 2.68
C ASP A 289 1.99 6.43 3.75
N GLU A 290 2.84 6.94 4.64
CA GLU A 290 3.37 6.17 5.76
C GLU A 290 2.26 5.64 6.65
N ARG A 291 1.30 6.49 7.03
CA ARG A 291 0.16 6.10 7.86
C ARG A 291 -0.71 5.05 7.17
N LEU A 292 -1.05 5.27 5.89
CA LEU A 292 -1.86 4.34 5.11
C LEU A 292 -1.16 2.99 4.94
N CYS A 293 0.11 3.00 4.56
CA CYS A 293 0.89 1.78 4.38
C CYS A 293 1.13 1.07 5.72
N SER A 294 1.22 1.79 6.83
CA SER A 294 1.27 1.20 8.18
C SER A 294 -0.02 0.45 8.52
N SER A 295 -1.18 1.04 8.23
CA SER A 295 -2.48 0.36 8.39
C SER A 295 -2.59 -0.88 7.50
N LEU A 296 -2.18 -0.78 6.23
CA LEU A 296 -2.19 -1.92 5.30
C LEU A 296 -1.19 -3.03 5.69
N ALA A 297 0.01 -2.65 6.15
CA ALA A 297 1.01 -3.59 6.64
C ALA A 297 0.50 -4.35 7.88
N THR A 298 -0.26 -3.67 8.74
CA THR A 298 -0.92 -4.29 9.91
C THR A 298 -1.99 -5.28 9.46
N GLN A 299 -2.84 -4.92 8.51
CA GLN A 299 -3.84 -5.85 7.96
C GLN A 299 -3.20 -7.07 7.32
N GLY A 300 -2.12 -6.87 6.55
CA GLY A 300 -1.35 -7.97 5.97
C GLY A 300 -0.70 -8.85 7.03
N ALA A 301 -0.23 -8.26 8.13
CA ALA A 301 0.36 -9.02 9.24
C ALA A 301 -0.68 -9.91 9.92
N VAL A 302 -1.87 -9.36 10.22
CA VAL A 302 -3.00 -10.12 10.80
C VAL A 302 -3.43 -11.26 9.87
N ALA A 303 -3.50 -11.01 8.55
CA ALA A 303 -3.87 -12.06 7.59
C ALA A 303 -2.83 -13.20 7.56
N LEU A 304 -1.53 -12.86 7.59
CA LEU A 304 -0.45 -13.85 7.64
C LEU A 304 -0.48 -14.67 8.94
N GLU A 305 -0.71 -14.02 10.08
CA GLU A 305 -0.79 -14.65 11.38
C GLU A 305 -1.99 -15.60 11.45
N ASN A 306 -3.18 -15.14 11.03
CA ASN A 306 -4.39 -15.97 10.94
C ASN A 306 -4.16 -17.21 10.06
N ALA A 307 -3.47 -17.06 8.93
CA ALA A 307 -3.14 -18.18 8.07
C ALA A 307 -2.08 -19.12 8.67
N SER A 308 -1.15 -18.62 9.50
CA SER A 308 -0.23 -19.47 10.26
C SER A 308 -0.98 -20.27 11.31
N LEU A 309 -1.79 -19.60 12.13
CA LEU A 309 -2.63 -20.22 13.16
C LEU A 309 -3.53 -21.30 12.58
N TYR A 310 -4.18 -21.02 11.44
CA TYR A 310 -5.02 -22.02 10.79
C TYR A 310 -4.23 -23.25 10.34
N ARG A 311 -3.03 -23.07 9.79
CA ARG A 311 -2.14 -24.19 9.41
C ARG A 311 -1.65 -24.98 10.62
N GLU A 312 -1.35 -24.31 11.72
CA GLU A 312 -0.92 -24.94 12.97
C GLU A 312 -2.03 -25.78 13.58
N ILE A 313 -3.28 -25.25 13.61
CA ILE A 313 -4.46 -26.01 14.03
C ILE A 313 -4.65 -27.25 13.15
N GLN A 314 -4.57 -27.11 11.83
CA GLN A 314 -4.67 -28.25 10.91
C GLN A 314 -3.56 -29.27 11.14
N ALA A 315 -2.32 -28.83 11.39
CA ALA A 315 -1.20 -29.71 11.66
C ALA A 315 -1.39 -30.47 12.99
N LEU A 316 -1.85 -29.78 14.03
CA LEU A 316 -2.13 -30.37 15.34
C LEU A 316 -3.27 -31.38 15.27
N PHE A 317 -4.38 -31.04 14.61
CA PHE A 317 -5.51 -31.95 14.40
C PHE A 317 -5.08 -33.21 13.64
N ARG A 318 -4.31 -33.04 12.54
CA ARG A 318 -3.77 -34.17 11.78
C ARG A 318 -2.83 -35.03 12.62
N GLY A 319 -1.97 -34.41 13.44
CA GLY A 319 -1.09 -35.11 14.37
C GLY A 319 -1.86 -35.92 15.41
N PHE A 320 -2.92 -35.33 15.97
CA PHE A 320 -3.82 -35.99 16.91
C PHE A 320 -4.50 -37.21 16.29
N VAL A 321 -5.14 -37.06 15.11
CA VAL A 321 -5.79 -38.18 14.40
C VAL A 321 -4.81 -39.33 14.17
N ARG A 322 -3.61 -39.03 13.65
CA ARG A 322 -2.57 -40.05 13.39
C ARG A 322 -2.11 -40.74 14.67
N ALA A 323 -1.91 -39.99 15.76
CA ALA A 323 -1.52 -40.56 17.04
C ALA A 323 -2.62 -41.46 17.63
N SER A 324 -3.90 -41.07 17.52
CA SER A 324 -5.02 -41.88 18.01
C SER A 324 -5.17 -43.18 17.24
N VAL A 325 -5.08 -43.14 15.91
CA VAL A 325 -5.12 -44.34 15.06
C VAL A 325 -3.97 -45.29 15.43
N LEU A 326 -2.75 -44.76 15.55
CA LEU A 326 -1.58 -45.56 15.95
C LEU A 326 -1.79 -46.23 17.31
N ALA A 327 -2.38 -45.52 18.29
CA ALA A 327 -2.64 -46.07 19.62
C ALA A 327 -3.70 -47.19 19.61
N ILE A 328 -4.76 -47.05 18.80
CA ILE A 328 -5.78 -48.10 18.63
C ILE A 328 -5.15 -49.34 17.97
N GLU A 329 -4.39 -49.14 16.90
CA GLU A 329 -3.72 -50.24 16.18
C GLU A 329 -2.63 -50.94 17.01
N GLN A 330 -2.01 -50.27 18.01
CA GLN A 330 -1.11 -50.92 18.96
C GLN A 330 -1.83 -51.96 19.86
N ARG A 331 -3.14 -51.81 20.05
CA ARG A 331 -3.95 -52.73 20.86
C ARG A 331 -4.27 -54.03 20.10
N ASP A 332 -4.33 -53.99 18.77
CA ASP A 332 -4.51 -55.15 17.89
C ASP A 332 -3.38 -55.22 16.84
N PRO A 333 -2.30 -55.99 17.10
CA PRO A 333 -1.12 -56.08 16.24
C PRO A 333 -1.43 -56.51 14.81
N THR A 334 -2.54 -57.21 14.57
CA THR A 334 -2.89 -57.71 13.24
C THR A 334 -3.38 -56.60 12.29
N THR A 335 -3.73 -55.43 12.83
CA THR A 335 -4.26 -54.28 12.07
C THR A 335 -3.26 -53.15 11.85
N SER A 336 -2.00 -53.31 12.26
CA SER A 336 -1.00 -52.24 12.19
C SER A 336 -0.81 -51.66 10.77
N GLY A 337 -0.93 -50.34 10.68
CA GLY A 337 -0.84 -49.55 9.45
C GLY A 337 -2.01 -49.75 8.48
N HIS A 338 -3.05 -50.51 8.83
CA HIS A 338 -4.19 -50.76 7.96
C HIS A 338 -4.91 -49.46 7.60
N SER A 339 -5.25 -48.66 8.61
CA SER A 339 -6.03 -47.43 8.42
C SER A 339 -5.26 -46.41 7.59
N GLN A 340 -3.93 -46.35 7.77
CA GLN A 340 -3.07 -45.50 6.95
C GLN A 340 -3.04 -45.96 5.48
N ARG A 341 -2.89 -47.27 5.22
CA ARG A 341 -2.91 -47.80 3.84
C ARG A 341 -4.26 -47.57 3.16
N VAL A 342 -5.38 -47.76 3.88
CA VAL A 342 -6.73 -47.49 3.37
C VAL A 342 -6.88 -46.02 2.99
N ALA A 343 -6.49 -45.10 3.88
CA ALA A 343 -6.55 -43.67 3.61
C ALA A 343 -5.68 -43.28 2.39
N ASP A 344 -4.43 -43.73 2.36
CA ASP A 344 -3.49 -43.39 1.29
C ASP A 344 -3.97 -43.90 -0.09
N LEU A 345 -4.45 -45.15 -0.16
CA LEU A 345 -4.98 -45.73 -1.38
C LEU A 345 -6.25 -45.01 -1.84
N THR A 346 -7.16 -44.71 -0.91
CA THR A 346 -8.43 -44.02 -1.23
C THR A 346 -8.18 -42.61 -1.76
N VAL A 347 -7.25 -41.86 -1.15
CA VAL A 347 -6.85 -40.54 -1.63
C VAL A 347 -6.15 -40.63 -2.99
N ALA A 348 -5.32 -41.65 -3.23
CA ALA A 348 -4.66 -41.85 -4.51
C ALA A 348 -5.68 -42.11 -5.64
N ILE A 349 -6.69 -42.95 -5.37
CA ILE A 349 -7.81 -43.20 -6.29
C ILE A 349 -8.58 -41.91 -6.56
N ALA A 350 -8.97 -41.18 -5.51
CA ALA A 350 -9.70 -39.92 -5.65
C ALA A 350 -8.94 -38.89 -6.50
N ARG A 351 -7.63 -38.74 -6.30
CA ARG A 351 -6.77 -37.86 -7.11
C ARG A 351 -6.64 -38.30 -8.56
N GLN A 352 -6.68 -39.61 -8.83
CA GLN A 352 -6.61 -40.10 -10.20
C GLN A 352 -7.93 -39.85 -10.93
N LEU A 353 -9.06 -40.04 -10.26
CA LEU A 353 -10.39 -39.70 -10.80
C LEU A 353 -10.54 -38.20 -11.05
N ASP A 354 -10.02 -37.36 -10.15
CA ASP A 354 -10.03 -35.89 -10.28
C ASP A 354 -9.32 -35.39 -11.53
N ARG A 355 -8.28 -36.11 -11.99
CA ARG A 355 -7.48 -35.77 -13.18
C ARG A 355 -7.95 -36.47 -14.45
N ASP A 356 -8.92 -37.35 -14.35
CA ASP A 356 -9.45 -38.08 -15.49
C ASP A 356 -10.49 -37.20 -16.23
N ASP A 357 -10.18 -36.86 -17.47
CA ASP A 357 -11.02 -36.06 -18.37
C ASP A 357 -11.87 -36.95 -19.31
N SER A 358 -11.88 -38.28 -19.11
CA SER A 358 -12.75 -39.15 -19.87
C SER A 358 -14.24 -38.87 -19.55
N PRO A 359 -15.16 -39.08 -20.52
CA PRO A 359 -16.59 -38.80 -20.33
C PRO A 359 -17.23 -39.50 -19.12
N ARG A 360 -16.59 -40.58 -18.63
CA ARG A 360 -17.06 -41.35 -17.47
C ARG A 360 -16.79 -40.64 -16.14
N PHE A 361 -15.73 -39.85 -16.05
CA PHE A 361 -15.25 -39.23 -14.80
C PHE A 361 -15.10 -37.71 -14.88
N GLU A 362 -15.43 -37.08 -16.00
CA GLU A 362 -15.36 -35.61 -16.20
C GLU A 362 -16.08 -34.78 -15.11
N ARG A 363 -17.09 -35.36 -14.45
CA ARG A 363 -17.88 -34.73 -13.38
C ARG A 363 -17.35 -35.00 -11.97
N VAL A 364 -16.38 -35.90 -11.82
CA VAL A 364 -15.78 -36.23 -10.53
C VAL A 364 -14.62 -35.29 -10.31
N ARG A 365 -14.84 -34.25 -9.51
CA ARG A 365 -13.83 -33.28 -9.10
C ARG A 365 -13.85 -33.12 -7.60
N PHE A 366 -12.68 -33.08 -6.99
CA PHE A 366 -12.53 -32.94 -5.54
C PHE A 366 -11.80 -31.64 -5.20
N THR A 367 -12.34 -30.89 -4.26
CA THR A 367 -11.60 -29.81 -3.64
C THR A 367 -10.49 -30.36 -2.74
N VAL A 368 -9.52 -29.50 -2.42
CA VAL A 368 -8.45 -29.85 -1.46
C VAL A 368 -9.04 -30.29 -0.12
N ASP A 369 -10.12 -29.66 0.31
CA ASP A 369 -10.79 -30.00 1.57
C ASP A 369 -11.52 -31.34 1.48
N GLN A 370 -12.19 -31.65 0.36
CA GLN A 370 -12.82 -32.96 0.15
C GLN A 370 -11.81 -34.11 0.12
N LEU A 371 -10.65 -33.92 -0.52
CA LEU A 371 -9.57 -34.93 -0.47
C LEU A 371 -9.06 -35.13 0.96
N ARG A 372 -9.02 -34.07 1.78
CA ARG A 372 -8.63 -34.12 3.19
C ARG A 372 -9.69 -34.83 4.04
N GLU A 373 -10.97 -34.61 3.75
CA GLU A 373 -12.09 -35.34 4.37
C GLU A 373 -12.03 -36.84 4.05
N ILE A 374 -11.72 -37.21 2.81
CA ILE A 374 -11.50 -38.62 2.40
C ILE A 374 -10.33 -39.23 3.18
N GLU A 375 -9.21 -38.50 3.32
CA GLU A 375 -8.06 -38.96 4.12
C GLU A 375 -8.49 -39.25 5.57
N TYR A 376 -9.18 -38.29 6.22
CA TYR A 376 -9.61 -38.45 7.60
C TYR A 376 -10.66 -39.54 7.78
N ALA A 377 -11.60 -39.68 6.84
CA ALA A 377 -12.58 -40.76 6.85
C ALA A 377 -11.90 -42.13 6.75
N GLY A 378 -10.92 -42.28 5.86
CA GLY A 378 -10.13 -43.51 5.74
C GLY A 378 -9.33 -43.83 7.01
N LEU A 379 -8.72 -42.81 7.63
CA LEU A 379 -7.96 -42.98 8.88
C LEU A 379 -8.87 -43.37 10.05
N LEU A 380 -10.09 -42.83 10.12
CA LEU A 380 -10.99 -42.98 11.26
C LEU A 380 -12.09 -44.03 11.06
N HIS A 381 -12.15 -44.72 9.90
CA HIS A 381 -13.27 -45.61 9.57
C HIS A 381 -13.50 -46.72 10.60
N ASP A 382 -12.42 -47.19 11.22
CA ASP A 382 -12.42 -48.28 12.21
C ASP A 382 -12.24 -47.76 13.66
N PHE A 383 -12.33 -46.44 13.88
CA PHE A 383 -12.09 -45.81 15.18
C PHE A 383 -13.04 -46.31 16.28
N GLY A 384 -14.21 -46.85 15.92
CA GLY A 384 -15.23 -47.36 16.85
C GLY A 384 -15.01 -48.79 17.35
N LYS A 385 -13.96 -49.51 16.92
CA LYS A 385 -13.67 -50.90 17.37
C LYS A 385 -13.13 -51.00 18.82
N VAL A 386 -13.40 -49.98 19.66
CA VAL A 386 -12.83 -49.80 21.02
C VAL A 386 -13.33 -50.83 22.02
#